data_AF-A0A7V4ZFH1-F1
#
_entry.id   AF-A0A7V4ZFH1-F1
#
_cell.length_a   1.000
_cell.length_b   1.000
_cell.length_c   1.000
_cell.angle_alpha   90.00
_cell.angle_beta   90.00
_cell.angle_gamma   90.00
#
_symmetry.space_group_name_H-M   'P 1'
#
loop_
_entity.id
_entity.type
_entity.pdbx_description
1 polymer ?
#
loop_
_entity_poly.entity_id
_entity_poly.type
_entity_poly.pdbx_seq_one_letter_code
_entity_poly.pdbx_strand_id
1 'polypeptide(L)'
;METVLAVIGLFVLRLGVPIVVMVLLSWGVSAYVQREEARALEAEKREALARAVAEAAVPQACWDVKGCSAEDKADCPAVRRPDLPCWLAKQLAVGRLSPACEACPMYQRSLAAARA
;
A
#
# COMPACT_ATOMS: atom_id res chain seq x y z
N MET A 1 -5.25 -46.41 43.65
CA MET A 1 -4.88 -45.70 42.40
C MET A 1 -6.07 -44.98 41.78
N GLU A 2 -7.29 -45.52 41.86
CA GLU A 2 -8.52 -44.94 41.30
C GLU A 2 -8.86 -43.54 41.86
N THR A 3 -8.67 -43.33 43.16
CA THR A 3 -8.91 -42.02 43.80
C THR A 3 -7.97 -40.93 43.32
N VAL A 4 -6.71 -41.25 43.06
CA VAL A 4 -5.70 -40.29 42.53
C VAL A 4 -6.08 -39.86 41.11
N LEU A 5 -6.51 -40.81 40.27
CA LEU A 5 -7.01 -40.54 38.91
C LEU A 5 -8.26 -39.63 38.93
N ALA A 6 -9.21 -39.88 39.83
CA ALA A 6 -10.39 -39.04 39.97
C ALA A 6 -10.06 -37.60 40.40
N VAL A 7 -9.12 -37.43 41.33
CA VAL A 7 -8.68 -36.11 41.80
C VAL A 7 -7.96 -35.34 40.69
N ILE A 8 -7.05 -36.00 39.96
CA ILE A 8 -6.34 -35.39 38.82
C ILE A 8 -7.33 -35.01 37.72
N GLY A 9 -8.27 -35.90 37.38
CA GLY A 9 -9.30 -35.65 36.38
C GLY A 9 -10.16 -34.43 36.73
N LEU A 10 -10.59 -34.31 37.99
CA LEU A 10 -11.36 -33.16 38.45
C LEU A 10 -10.52 -31.86 38.41
N PHE A 11 -9.24 -31.95 38.74
CA PHE A 11 -8.31 -30.81 38.73
C PHE A 11 -8.08 -30.31 37.30
N VAL A 12 -7.81 -31.20 36.35
CA VAL A 12 -7.69 -30.87 34.93
C VAL A 12 -9.01 -30.33 34.37
N LEU A 13 -10.14 -30.91 34.76
CA LEU A 13 -11.44 -30.40 34.33
C LEU A 13 -11.72 -28.99 34.86
N ARG A 14 -11.35 -28.70 36.12
CA ARG A 14 -11.58 -27.38 36.72
C ARG A 14 -10.57 -26.31 36.30
N LEU A 15 -9.32 -26.68 36.01
CA LEU A 15 -8.27 -25.71 35.67
C LEU A 15 -7.97 -25.67 34.17
N GLY A 16 -8.00 -26.82 33.50
CA GLY A 16 -7.79 -26.90 32.06
C GLY A 16 -8.91 -26.23 31.28
N VAL A 17 -10.18 -26.47 31.65
CA VAL A 17 -11.33 -25.87 30.96
C VAL A 17 -11.30 -24.34 30.97
N PRO A 18 -11.16 -23.63 32.11
CA PRO A 18 -11.13 -22.16 32.08
C PRO A 18 -9.92 -21.60 31.33
N ILE A 19 -8.75 -22.27 31.38
CA ILE A 19 -7.57 -21.83 30.61
C ILE A 19 -7.83 -21.96 29.12
N VAL A 20 -8.36 -23.10 28.67
CA VAL A 20 -8.70 -23.32 27.26
C VAL A 20 -9.74 -22.31 26.78
N VAL A 21 -10.77 -22.04 27.58
CA VAL A 21 -11.79 -21.03 27.26
C VAL A 21 -11.15 -19.64 27.12
N MET A 22 -10.28 -19.23 28.05
CA MET A 22 -9.58 -17.94 27.97
C MET A 22 -8.70 -17.84 26.72
N VAL A 23 -7.97 -18.90 26.37
CA VAL A 23 -7.13 -18.93 25.16
C VAL A 23 -7.97 -18.83 23.90
N LEU A 24 -9.08 -19.57 23.81
CA LEU A 24 -9.99 -19.52 22.66
C LEU A 24 -10.65 -18.14 22.50
N LEU A 25 -11.07 -17.52 23.61
CA LEU A 25 -11.63 -16.17 23.60
C LEU A 25 -10.58 -15.15 23.16
N SER A 26 -9.37 -15.20 23.73
CA SER A 26 -8.26 -14.31 23.36
C SER A 26 -7.88 -14.46 21.89
N TRP A 27 -7.79 -15.69 21.39
CA TRP A 27 -7.51 -15.97 19.98
C TRP A 27 -8.64 -15.46 19.07
N GLY A 28 -9.90 -15.65 19.46
CA GLY A 28 -11.06 -15.16 18.72
C GLY A 28 -11.08 -13.64 18.58
N VAL A 29 -10.82 -12.92 19.68
CA VAL A 29 -10.73 -11.45 19.66
C VAL A 29 -9.54 -10.98 18.82
N SER A 30 -8.38 -11.62 18.98
CA SER A 30 -7.17 -11.25 18.23
C SER A 30 -7.36 -11.46 16.72
N ALA A 31 -7.98 -12.58 16.31
CA ALA A 31 -8.27 -12.86 14.92
C ALA A 31 -9.28 -11.88 14.31
N TYR A 32 -10.20 -11.34 15.13
CA TYR A 32 -11.10 -10.29 14.70
C TYR A 32 -10.37 -8.97 14.49
N VAL A 33 -9.56 -8.54 15.47
CA VAL A 33 -8.77 -7.29 15.39
C VAL A 33 -7.83 -7.30 14.18
N GLN A 34 -7.12 -8.41 13.94
CA GLN A 34 -6.21 -8.54 12.79
C GLN A 34 -6.91 -8.35 11.44
N ARG A 35 -8.18 -8.75 11.31
CA ARG A 35 -8.93 -8.56 10.06
C ARG A 35 -9.23 -7.09 9.79
N GLU A 36 -9.49 -6.32 10.84
CA GLU A 36 -9.77 -4.89 10.71
C GLU A 36 -8.49 -4.10 10.45
N GLU A 37 -7.40 -4.42 11.14
CA GLU A 37 -6.09 -3.78 10.90
C GLU A 37 -5.60 -4.01 9.46
N ALA A 38 -5.81 -5.21 8.91
CA ALA A 38 -5.47 -5.50 7.51
C ALA A 38 -6.24 -4.59 6.54
N ARG A 39 -7.54 -4.36 6.78
CA ARG A 39 -8.37 -3.46 5.96
C ARG A 39 -7.94 -2.01 6.10
N ALA A 40 -7.64 -1.58 7.33
CA ALA A 40 -7.19 -0.22 7.61
C ALA A 40 -5.86 0.08 6.91
N LEU A 41 -4.89 -0.86 6.98
CA LEU A 41 -3.60 -0.71 6.32
C LEU A 41 -3.74 -0.64 4.79
N GLU A 42 -4.62 -1.44 4.20
CA GLU A 42 -4.89 -1.38 2.75
C GLU A 42 -5.54 -0.05 2.35
N ALA A 43 -6.47 0.47 3.17
CA ALA A 43 -7.08 1.77 2.94
C ALA A 43 -6.05 2.91 3.03
N GLU A 44 -5.22 2.92 4.08
CA GLU A 44 -4.16 3.91 4.26
C GLU A 44 -3.16 3.90 3.09
N LYS A 45 -2.73 2.71 2.64
CA LYS A 45 -1.86 2.56 1.46
C LYS A 45 -2.50 3.11 0.19
N ARG A 46 -3.80 2.87 -0.01
CA ARG A 46 -4.54 3.41 -1.16
C ARG A 46 -4.65 4.92 -1.09
N GLU A 47 -4.92 5.48 0.09
CA GLU A 47 -4.98 6.92 0.30
C GLU A 47 -3.62 7.58 0.11
N ALA A 48 -2.54 6.99 0.65
CA ALA A 48 -1.18 7.47 0.46
C ALA A 48 -0.78 7.47 -1.02
N LEU A 49 -1.10 6.38 -1.74
CA LEU A 49 -0.88 6.31 -3.19
C LEU A 49 -1.70 7.36 -3.94
N ALA A 50 -2.98 7.52 -3.59
CA ALA A 50 -3.85 8.52 -4.22
C ALA A 50 -3.36 9.95 -3.98
N ARG A 51 -2.89 10.28 -2.77
CA ARG A 51 -2.28 11.58 -2.45
C ARG A 51 -0.98 11.79 -3.24
N ALA A 52 -0.10 10.79 -3.27
CA ALA A 52 1.15 10.87 -4.05
C ALA A 52 0.89 11.07 -5.55
N VAL A 53 -0.14 10.42 -6.10
CA VAL A 53 -0.57 10.61 -7.49
C VAL A 53 -1.17 12.01 -7.69
N ALA A 54 -2.02 12.49 -6.78
CA ALA A 54 -2.61 13.82 -6.86
C ALA A 54 -1.58 14.94 -6.76
N GLU A 55 -0.56 14.82 -5.89
CA GLU A 55 0.56 15.76 -5.82
C GLU A 55 1.50 15.67 -7.03
N ALA A 56 1.58 14.51 -7.67
CA ALA A 56 2.31 14.33 -8.93
C ALA A 56 1.50 14.75 -10.17
N ALA A 57 0.20 14.97 -10.04
CA ALA A 57 -0.67 15.45 -11.11
C ALA A 57 -0.41 16.95 -11.34
N VAL A 58 0.38 17.25 -12.37
CA VAL A 58 0.72 18.63 -12.73
C VAL A 58 -0.43 19.24 -13.54
N PRO A 59 -0.83 20.51 -13.29
CA PRO A 59 -1.80 21.22 -14.14
C PRO A 59 -1.24 21.59 -15.52
N GLN A 60 0.08 21.50 -15.73
CA GLN A 60 0.75 21.78 -16.99
C GLN A 60 1.52 20.55 -17.47
N ALA A 61 1.29 20.18 -18.71
CA ALA A 61 1.93 19.02 -19.27
C ALA A 61 3.39 19.29 -19.62
N CYS A 62 4.23 18.28 -19.44
CA CYS A 62 5.68 18.34 -19.72
C CYS A 62 6.00 18.88 -21.11
N TRP A 63 5.15 18.59 -22.11
CA TRP A 63 5.36 19.03 -23.48
C TRP A 63 5.18 20.55 -23.67
N ASP A 64 4.41 21.22 -22.80
CA ASP A 64 4.22 22.67 -22.85
C ASP A 64 5.42 23.39 -22.22
N VAL A 65 5.98 22.80 -21.15
CA VAL A 65 7.21 23.32 -20.51
C VAL A 65 8.44 23.09 -21.40
N LYS A 66 8.52 21.97 -22.11
CA LYS A 66 9.64 21.66 -23.01
C LYS A 66 9.50 22.26 -24.41
N GLY A 67 8.35 22.85 -24.75
CA GLY A 67 8.09 23.37 -26.09
C GLY A 67 8.14 22.29 -27.17
N CYS A 68 7.63 21.09 -26.88
CA CYS A 68 7.64 20.00 -27.85
C CYS A 68 6.73 20.30 -29.04
N SER A 69 7.16 19.90 -30.24
CA SER A 69 6.39 20.03 -31.47
C SER A 69 5.11 19.19 -31.45
N ALA A 70 4.16 19.47 -32.33
CA ALA A 70 2.92 18.69 -32.43
C ALA A 70 3.18 17.21 -32.79
N GLU A 71 4.20 16.95 -33.61
CA GLU A 71 4.65 15.60 -33.96
C GLU A 71 5.22 14.86 -32.74
N ASP A 72 6.07 15.51 -31.94
CA ASP A 72 6.62 14.93 -30.71
C ASP A 72 5.52 14.68 -29.65
N LYS A 73 4.50 15.55 -29.60
CA LYS A 73 3.33 15.35 -28.72
C LYS A 73 2.53 14.13 -29.13
N ALA A 74 2.28 13.95 -30.43
CA ALA A 74 1.48 12.82 -30.93
C ALA A 74 2.13 11.46 -30.61
N ASP A 75 3.45 11.38 -30.67
CA ASP A 75 4.17 10.15 -30.37
C ASP A 75 4.33 9.90 -28.86
N CYS A 76 4.23 10.94 -28.03
CA CYS A 76 4.51 10.88 -26.60
C CYS A 76 3.57 9.92 -25.82
N PRO A 77 4.11 8.92 -25.09
CA PRO A 77 3.31 8.01 -24.27
C PRO A 77 2.49 8.70 -23.17
N ALA A 78 2.96 9.86 -22.69
CA ALA A 78 2.27 10.64 -21.67
C ALA A 78 0.95 11.26 -22.17
N VAL A 79 0.81 11.51 -23.48
CA VAL A 79 -0.44 12.04 -24.07
C VAL A 79 -1.53 10.97 -24.10
N ARG A 80 -1.15 9.70 -24.31
CA ARG A 80 -2.09 8.57 -24.37
C ARG A 80 -2.60 8.15 -22.99
N ARG A 81 -1.92 8.56 -21.91
CA ARG A 81 -2.20 8.16 -20.52
C ARG A 81 -2.24 9.40 -19.61
N PRO A 82 -3.27 10.25 -19.74
CA PRO A 82 -3.43 11.44 -18.89
C PRO A 82 -3.73 11.09 -17.42
N ASP A 83 -4.10 9.83 -17.15
CA ASP A 83 -4.31 9.25 -15.83
C ASP A 83 -3.01 9.04 -15.04
N LEU A 84 -1.86 9.07 -15.71
CA LEU A 84 -0.56 8.82 -15.10
C LEU A 84 0.35 10.06 -15.17
N PRO A 85 1.24 10.23 -14.18
CA PRO A 85 2.30 11.22 -14.29
C PRO A 85 3.13 11.00 -15.55
N CYS A 86 3.54 12.08 -16.21
CA CYS A 86 4.24 12.02 -17.49
C CYS A 86 5.53 11.19 -17.46
N TRP A 87 6.23 11.18 -16.32
CA TRP A 87 7.44 10.39 -16.10
C TRP A 87 7.13 8.89 -16.02
N LEU A 88 6.02 8.51 -15.38
CA LEU A 88 5.59 7.12 -15.22
C LEU A 88 5.05 6.56 -16.53
N ALA A 89 4.24 7.34 -17.26
CA ALA A 89 3.77 6.97 -18.59
C ALA A 89 4.94 6.72 -19.56
N LYS A 90 5.98 7.57 -19.49
CA LYS A 90 7.20 7.40 -20.29
C LYS A 90 8.04 6.20 -19.84
N GLN A 91 8.16 5.97 -18.54
CA GLN A 91 8.88 4.81 -17.99
C GLN A 91 8.20 3.49 -18.36
N LEU A 92 6.86 3.44 -18.36
CA LEU A 92 6.10 2.25 -18.77
C LEU A 92 6.24 1.95 -20.26
N ALA A 93 6.37 2.98 -21.11
CA ALA A 93 6.52 2.80 -22.55
C ALA A 93 7.96 2.49 -22.98
N VAL A 94 8.95 3.15 -22.37
CA VAL A 94 10.37 3.05 -22.74
C VAL A 94 11.12 2.03 -21.87
N GLY A 95 10.52 1.58 -20.76
CA GLY A 95 11.13 0.66 -19.79
C GLY A 95 12.18 1.29 -18.88
N ARG A 96 12.60 2.53 -19.16
CA ARG A 96 13.61 3.27 -18.38
C ARG A 96 13.21 4.72 -18.23
N LEU A 97 13.60 5.31 -17.10
CA LEU A 97 13.47 6.73 -16.88
C LEU A 97 14.58 7.47 -17.63
N SER A 98 14.25 8.59 -18.27
CA SER A 98 15.24 9.44 -18.92
C SER A 98 15.93 10.32 -17.88
N PRO A 99 17.23 10.64 -18.02
CA PRO A 99 17.91 11.55 -17.08
C PRO A 99 17.24 12.93 -16.99
N ALA A 100 16.59 13.37 -18.06
CA ALA A 100 15.80 14.61 -18.05
C ALA A 100 14.53 14.53 -17.19
N CYS A 101 14.02 13.32 -16.93
CA CYS A 101 12.92 13.08 -16.01
C CYS A 101 13.43 12.95 -14.56
N GLU A 102 14.63 12.40 -14.34
CA GLU A 102 15.26 12.33 -13.01
C GLU A 102 15.58 13.71 -12.44
N ALA A 103 16.01 14.64 -13.29
CA ALA A 103 16.26 16.03 -12.92
C ALA A 103 14.97 16.88 -12.83
N CYS A 104 13.80 16.31 -13.16
CA CYS A 104 12.55 17.07 -13.16
C CYS A 104 12.11 17.36 -11.71
N PRO A 105 11.81 18.61 -11.34
CA PRO A 105 11.32 18.96 -10.01
C PRO A 105 10.07 18.18 -9.60
N MET A 106 9.24 17.78 -10.57
CA MET A 106 8.01 17.01 -10.32
C MET A 106 8.31 15.57 -9.92
N TYR A 107 9.26 14.92 -10.59
CA TYR A 107 9.72 13.59 -10.21
C TYR A 107 10.38 13.60 -8.83
N GLN A 108 11.19 14.63 -8.55
CA GLN A 108 11.82 14.85 -7.25
C GLN A 108 10.78 15.01 -6.13
N ARG A 109 9.71 15.79 -6.37
CA ARG A 109 8.60 15.94 -5.42
C ARG A 109 7.85 14.63 -5.20
N SER A 110 7.52 13.89 -6.26
CA SER A 110 6.86 12.58 -6.11
C SER A 110 7.72 11.56 -5.35
N LEU A 111 9.05 11.61 -5.53
CA LEU A 111 10.00 10.77 -4.79
C LEU A 111 10.10 11.17 -3.32
N ALA A 112 10.05 12.47 -3.02
CA ALA A 112 10.01 12.97 -1.66
C ALA A 112 8.71 12.56 -0.96
N ALA A 113 7.56 12.71 -1.63
CA ALA A 113 6.26 12.29 -1.11
C ALA A 113 6.17 10.77 -0.87
N ALA A 114 6.81 9.94 -1.70
CA ALA A 114 6.83 8.49 -1.52
C ALA A 114 7.74 8.02 -0.36
N ARG A 115 8.58 8.90 0.20
CA ARG A 115 9.49 8.60 1.32
C ARG A 115 9.06 9.20 2.65
N ALA A 116 8.10 10.13 2.61
CA ALA A 116 7.52 10.78 3.78
C ALA A 116 6.37 9.94 4.34
#